data_AF-A0A2M6YDW2-F1
#
_entry.id   AF-A0A2M6YDW2-F1
#
_cell.length_a   1.000
_cell.length_b   1.000
_cell.length_c   1.000
_cell.angle_alpha   90.00
_cell.angle_beta   90.00
_cell.angle_gamma   90.00
#
_symmetry.space_group_name_H-M   'P 1'
#
loop_
_entity.id
_entity.type
_entity.pdbx_description
1 polymer ?
#
loop_
_entity_poly.entity_id
_entity_poly.type
_entity_poly.pdbx_seq_one_letter_code
_entity_poly.pdbx_strand_id
1 'polypeptide(L)'
;MIKFGFSVLYYMVKIREVNFKFYLLVFLCLLFGFSLFKSIAKVGEAQKRIEAAKTKVESLRQVQATLEAELKKVQSDAFLEKQLRDKLGLAKEGETVVVLPDKEALKGLVPPLPEEENILPKPIWQRWLDLFK
;
A
#
# COMPACT_ATOMS: atom_id res chain seq x y z
N MET A 1 -22.04 83.22 3.77
CA MET A 1 -20.89 82.50 3.19
C MET A 1 -20.32 81.38 4.06
N ILE A 2 -20.47 81.42 5.40
CA ILE A 2 -19.80 80.47 6.33
C ILE A 2 -20.42 79.06 6.37
N LYS A 3 -21.70 78.87 5.98
CA LYS A 3 -22.38 77.56 6.04
C LYS A 3 -21.89 76.53 5.01
N PHE A 4 -21.27 76.96 3.90
CA PHE A 4 -20.81 76.06 2.84
C PHE A 4 -19.57 75.25 3.25
N GLY A 5 -18.63 75.87 3.99
CA GLY A 5 -17.41 75.19 4.45
C GLY A 5 -17.66 74.10 5.49
N PHE A 6 -18.64 74.29 6.37
CA PHE A 6 -18.98 73.30 7.41
C PHE A 6 -19.62 72.03 6.84
N SER A 7 -20.42 72.16 5.78
CA SER A 7 -21.00 71.02 5.06
C SER A 7 -19.91 70.20 4.36
N VAL A 8 -18.97 70.85 3.68
CA VAL A 8 -17.85 70.17 3.00
C VAL A 8 -16.94 69.45 4.00
N LEU A 9 -16.63 70.08 5.14
CA LEU A 9 -15.85 69.46 6.21
C LEU A 9 -16.58 68.24 6.81
N TYR A 10 -17.89 68.35 7.01
CA TYR A 10 -18.73 67.24 7.47
C TYR A 10 -18.73 66.08 6.47
N TYR A 11 -18.85 66.35 5.16
CA TYR A 11 -18.77 65.33 4.12
C TYR A 11 -17.38 64.67 4.05
N MET A 12 -16.29 65.44 4.17
CA MET A 12 -14.93 64.88 4.16
C MET A 12 -14.65 63.98 5.37
N VAL A 13 -15.10 64.36 6.57
CA VAL A 13 -14.97 63.52 7.78
C VAL A 13 -15.84 62.28 7.69
N LYS A 14 -17.07 62.41 7.18
CA LYS A 14 -18.00 61.28 7.01
C LYS A 14 -17.52 60.27 5.97
N ILE A 15 -16.93 60.72 4.85
CA ILE A 15 -16.30 59.84 3.84
C ILE A 15 -15.13 59.07 4.48
N ARG A 16 -14.33 59.72 5.33
CA ARG A 16 -13.21 59.06 6.03
C ARG A 16 -13.69 58.01 7.04
N GLU A 17 -14.76 58.26 7.79
CA GLU A 17 -15.35 57.27 8.70
C GLU A 17 -16.00 56.08 7.99
N VAL A 18 -16.68 56.31 6.86
CA VAL A 18 -17.31 55.24 6.07
C VAL A 18 -16.23 54.31 5.52
N ASN A 19 -15.11 54.85 5.03
CA ASN A 19 -13.97 54.04 4.58
C ASN A 19 -13.36 53.22 5.73
N PHE A 20 -13.21 53.80 6.93
CA PHE A 20 -12.71 53.07 8.09
C PHE A 20 -13.63 51.91 8.51
N LYS A 21 -14.96 52.15 8.56
CA LYS A 21 -15.96 51.11 8.84
C LYS A 21 -15.94 50.01 7.78
N PHE A 22 -15.73 50.36 6.51
CA PHE A 22 -15.58 49.40 5.42
C PHE A 22 -14.33 48.52 5.59
N TYR A 23 -13.17 49.10 5.87
CA TYR A 23 -11.95 48.32 6.12
C TYR A 23 -12.08 47.41 7.35
N LEU A 24 -12.73 47.89 8.42
CA LEU A 24 -13.01 47.08 9.61
C LEU A 24 -13.94 45.90 9.27
N LEU A 25 -14.96 46.11 8.44
CA LEU A 25 -15.87 45.05 7.99
C LEU A 25 -15.15 44.02 7.10
N VAL A 26 -14.28 44.46 6.19
CA VAL A 26 -13.45 43.56 5.37
C VAL A 26 -12.50 42.74 6.24
N PHE A 27 -11.87 43.37 7.24
CA PHE A 27 -10.99 42.68 8.19
C PHE A 27 -11.74 41.62 9.01
N LEU A 28 -12.94 41.96 9.49
CA LEU A 28 -13.80 41.03 10.20
C LEU A 28 -14.20 39.85 9.29
N CYS A 29 -14.62 40.13 8.05
CA CYS A 29 -14.94 39.09 7.06
C CYS A 29 -13.74 38.19 6.75
N LEU A 30 -12.51 38.73 6.67
CA LEU A 30 -11.29 37.94 6.48
C LEU A 30 -11.02 37.02 7.67
N LEU A 31 -11.17 37.50 8.91
CA LEU A 31 -11.02 36.68 10.11
C LEU A 31 -12.03 35.53 10.17
N PHE A 32 -13.32 35.83 9.89
CA PHE A 32 -14.36 34.81 9.83
C PHE A 32 -14.14 33.84 8.67
N GLY A 33 -13.77 34.34 7.49
CA GLY A 33 -13.46 33.52 6.32
C GLY A 33 -12.31 32.55 6.58
N PHE A 34 -11.24 33.01 7.24
CA PHE A 34 -10.11 32.16 7.60
C PHE A 34 -10.48 31.07 8.63
N SER A 35 -11.35 31.39 9.58
CA SER A 35 -11.88 30.42 10.55
C SER A 35 -12.71 29.31 9.88
N LEU A 36 -13.59 29.69 8.95
CA LEU A 36 -14.40 28.74 8.18
C LEU A 36 -13.53 27.84 7.29
N PHE A 37 -12.51 28.41 6.66
CA PHE A 37 -11.58 27.65 5.80
C PHE A 37 -10.82 26.59 6.59
N LYS A 38 -10.34 26.93 7.79
CA LYS A 38 -9.70 25.96 8.70
C LYS A 38 -10.65 24.85 9.14
N SER A 39 -11.92 25.19 9.41
CA SER A 39 -12.92 24.20 9.81
C SER A 39 -13.19 23.18 8.71
N ILE A 40 -13.38 23.65 7.47
CA ILE A 40 -13.58 22.80 6.29
C ILE A 40 -12.38 21.89 6.02
N ALA A 41 -11.15 22.41 6.13
CA ALA A 41 -9.94 21.61 5.97
C ALA A 41 -9.87 20.48 7.01
N LYS A 42 -10.21 20.78 8.28
CA LYS A 42 -10.19 19.81 9.37
C LYS A 42 -11.20 18.68 9.18
N VAL A 43 -12.40 18.99 8.68
CA VAL A 43 -13.42 17.98 8.37
C VAL A 43 -12.96 17.08 7.22
N GLY A 44 -12.36 17.66 6.17
CA GLY A 44 -11.81 16.89 5.05
C GLY A 44 -10.70 15.92 5.48
N GLU A 45 -9.79 16.35 6.35
CA GLU A 45 -8.76 15.46 6.91
C GLU A 45 -9.35 14.36 7.78
N ALA A 46 -10.34 14.66 8.62
CA ALA A 46 -11.01 13.67 9.45
C ALA A 46 -11.70 12.59 8.60
N GLN A 47 -12.37 13.00 7.52
CA GLN A 47 -13.00 12.06 6.60
C GLN A 47 -11.98 11.13 5.93
N LYS A 48 -10.85 11.67 5.46
CA LYS A 48 -9.75 10.86 4.89
C LYS A 48 -9.19 9.86 5.89
N ARG A 49 -9.04 10.25 7.17
CA ARG A 49 -8.58 9.35 8.24
C ARG A 49 -9.57 8.22 8.48
N ILE A 50 -10.87 8.52 8.50
CA ILE A 50 -11.93 7.51 8.65
C ILE A 50 -11.91 6.54 7.48
N GLU A 51 -11.80 7.04 6.25
CA GLU A 51 -11.76 6.21 5.06
C GLU A 51 -10.53 5.29 5.05
N ALA A 52 -9.34 5.83 5.32
CA ALA A 52 -8.11 5.03 5.44
C ALA A 52 -8.20 3.97 6.54
N ALA A 53 -8.80 4.31 7.69
CA ALA A 53 -9.02 3.35 8.78
C ALA A 53 -9.99 2.25 8.36
N LYS A 54 -11.09 2.58 7.66
CA LYS A 54 -12.05 1.59 7.12
C LYS A 54 -11.37 0.65 6.13
N THR A 55 -10.61 1.18 5.17
CA THR A 55 -9.88 0.36 4.19
C THR A 55 -8.89 -0.58 4.88
N LYS A 56 -8.19 -0.09 5.91
CA LYS A 56 -7.27 -0.91 6.70
C LYS A 56 -7.99 -2.04 7.44
N VAL A 57 -9.13 -1.76 8.09
CA VAL A 57 -9.94 -2.79 8.76
C VAL A 57 -10.40 -3.84 7.76
N GLU A 58 -10.87 -3.44 6.58
CA GLU A 58 -11.33 -4.37 5.55
C GLU A 58 -10.18 -5.27 5.06
N SER A 59 -9.01 -4.69 4.78
CA SER A 59 -7.82 -5.47 4.39
C SER A 59 -7.40 -6.47 5.48
N LEU A 60 -7.45 -6.07 6.75
CA LEU A 60 -7.09 -6.94 7.87
C LEU A 60 -8.09 -8.08 8.03
N ARG A 61 -9.38 -7.84 7.81
CA ARG A 61 -10.40 -8.89 7.82
C ARG A 61 -10.18 -9.91 6.70
N GLN A 62 -9.84 -9.45 5.50
CA GLN A 62 -9.52 -10.36 4.39
C GLN A 62 -8.29 -11.22 4.70
N VAL A 63 -7.23 -10.61 5.25
CA VAL A 63 -6.02 -11.31 5.68
C VAL A 63 -6.34 -12.31 6.80
N GLN A 64 -7.15 -11.93 7.78
CA GLN A 64 -7.58 -12.83 8.84
C GLN A 64 -8.34 -14.03 8.26
N ALA A 65 -9.28 -13.82 7.35
CA ALA A 65 -10.06 -14.89 6.74
C ALA A 65 -9.18 -15.86 5.92
N THR A 66 -8.17 -15.34 5.22
CA THR A 66 -7.20 -16.19 4.50
C THR A 66 -6.33 -16.99 5.46
N LEU A 67 -5.80 -16.35 6.50
CA LEU A 67 -5.04 -17.04 7.54
C LEU A 67 -5.86 -18.13 8.23
N GLU A 68 -7.12 -17.85 8.59
CA GLU A 68 -8.00 -18.85 9.20
C GLU A 68 -8.27 -20.05 8.26
N ALA A 69 -8.40 -19.81 6.95
CA ALA A 69 -8.55 -20.87 5.97
C ALA A 69 -7.27 -21.73 5.84
N GLU A 70 -6.09 -21.09 5.83
CA GLU A 70 -4.81 -21.81 5.84
C GLU A 70 -4.61 -22.59 7.13
N LEU A 71 -4.96 -22.01 8.27
CA LEU A 71 -4.85 -22.63 9.58
C LEU A 71 -5.74 -23.88 9.64
N LYS A 72 -6.97 -23.82 9.11
CA LYS A 72 -7.82 -25.01 8.95
C LYS A 72 -7.23 -26.07 8.04
N LYS A 73 -6.54 -25.70 6.95
CA LYS A 73 -5.85 -26.65 6.08
C LYS A 73 -4.68 -27.34 6.80
N VAL A 74 -3.87 -26.57 7.52
CA VAL A 74 -2.69 -27.09 8.25
C VAL A 74 -3.09 -27.88 9.49
N GLN A 75 -4.16 -27.49 10.19
CA GLN A 75 -4.72 -28.25 11.30
C GLN A 75 -5.56 -29.45 10.88
N SER A 76 -5.82 -29.64 9.57
CA SER A 76 -6.55 -30.82 9.13
C SER A 76 -5.79 -32.09 9.52
N ASP A 77 -6.52 -33.08 10.01
CA ASP A 77 -5.94 -34.34 10.50
C ASP A 77 -5.07 -35.01 9.43
N ALA A 78 -5.42 -34.87 8.16
CA ALA A 78 -4.62 -35.38 7.03
C ALA A 78 -3.25 -34.71 6.90
N PHE A 79 -3.14 -33.40 7.17
CA PHE A 79 -1.86 -32.70 7.15
C PHE A 79 -1.00 -33.06 8.36
N LEU A 80 -1.64 -33.22 9.53
CA LEU A 80 -0.98 -33.66 10.75
C LEU A 80 -0.47 -35.11 10.63
N GLU A 81 -1.30 -36.02 10.11
CA GLU A 81 -0.93 -37.42 9.81
C GLU A 81 0.26 -37.46 8.83
N LYS A 82 0.21 -36.68 7.75
CA LYS A 82 1.31 -36.61 6.77
C LYS A 82 2.61 -36.14 7.42
N GLN A 83 2.56 -35.05 8.20
CA GLN A 83 3.74 -34.54 8.91
C GLN A 83 4.30 -35.54 9.93
N LEU A 84 3.43 -36.26 10.65
CA LEU A 84 3.85 -37.31 11.58
C LEU A 84 4.49 -38.48 10.84
N ARG A 85 3.90 -38.92 9.72
CA ARG A 85 4.45 -39.98 8.86
C ARG A 85 5.82 -39.61 8.31
N ASP A 86 5.95 -38.41 7.75
CA ASP A 86 7.22 -37.92 7.18
C ASP A 86 8.32 -37.85 8.26
N LYS A 87 7.98 -37.38 9.47
CA LYS A 87 8.92 -37.32 10.60
C LYS A 87 9.31 -38.68 11.16
N LEU A 88 8.40 -39.65 11.14
CA LEU A 88 8.64 -41.01 11.63
C LEU A 88 9.21 -41.93 10.54
N GLY A 89 9.37 -41.45 9.29
CA GLY A 89 9.82 -42.26 8.16
C GLY A 89 8.81 -43.35 7.77
N LEU A 90 7.51 -43.13 8.03
CA LEU A 90 6.45 -44.12 7.81
C LEU A 90 5.73 -43.87 6.48
N ALA A 91 5.54 -44.92 5.68
CA ALA A 91 4.78 -44.89 4.43
C ALA A 91 3.34 -45.41 4.61
N LYS A 92 2.38 -44.93 3.81
CA LYS A 92 1.02 -45.50 3.76
C LYS A 92 1.04 -46.80 2.96
N GLU A 93 0.00 -47.61 3.16
CA GLU A 93 -0.31 -48.69 2.22
C GLU A 93 -0.46 -48.13 0.80
N GLY A 94 0.36 -48.65 -0.12
CA GLY A 94 0.43 -48.22 -1.53
C GLY A 94 1.53 -47.20 -1.85
N GLU A 95 2.24 -46.64 -0.86
CA GLU A 95 3.39 -45.77 -1.10
C GLU A 95 4.71 -46.58 -1.11
N THR A 96 5.60 -46.29 -2.06
CA THR A 96 6.92 -46.95 -2.16
C THR A 96 7.99 -46.08 -1.52
N VAL A 97 8.64 -46.59 -0.47
CA VAL A 97 9.80 -45.93 0.15
C VAL A 97 11.03 -46.17 -0.71
N VAL A 98 11.59 -45.10 -1.28
CA VAL A 98 12.85 -45.16 -2.03
C VAL A 98 13.99 -44.76 -1.10
N VAL A 99 14.81 -45.73 -0.72
CA VAL A 99 16.04 -45.48 0.03
C VAL A 99 17.16 -45.20 -0.97
N LEU A 100 17.69 -43.98 -0.97
CA LEU A 100 18.82 -43.65 -1.84
C LEU A 100 20.12 -44.22 -1.24
N PRO A 101 21.01 -44.79 -2.09
CA PRO A 101 22.35 -45.18 -1.68
C PRO A 101 23.20 -43.95 -1.33
N ASP A 102 24.37 -44.21 -0.73
CA ASP A 102 25.24 -43.16 -0.20
C ASP A 102 25.67 -42.15 -1.28
N LYS A 103 25.97 -40.91 -0.88
CA LYS A 103 26.20 -39.80 -1.84
C LYS A 103 27.32 -40.09 -2.85
N GLU A 104 28.31 -40.87 -2.46
CA GLU A 104 29.41 -41.26 -3.36
C GLU A 104 28.96 -42.27 -4.42
N ALA A 105 28.09 -43.22 -4.06
CA ALA A 105 27.48 -44.16 -5.00
C ALA A 105 26.54 -43.45 -5.97
N LEU A 106 25.82 -42.42 -5.52
CA LEU A 106 24.96 -41.60 -6.38
C LEU A 106 25.74 -40.81 -7.44
N LYS A 107 26.92 -40.28 -7.11
CA LYS A 107 27.76 -39.55 -8.06
C LYS A 107 28.22 -40.41 -9.24
N GLY A 108 28.43 -41.71 -9.03
CA GLY A 108 28.80 -42.66 -10.10
C GLY A 108 27.63 -43.06 -11.01
N LEU A 109 26.39 -42.85 -10.57
CA LEU A 109 25.17 -43.14 -11.35
C LEU A 109 24.70 -41.94 -12.17
N VAL A 110 25.23 -40.73 -11.89
CA VAL A 110 24.97 -39.55 -12.70
C VAL A 110 25.82 -39.67 -13.97
N PRO A 111 25.21 -39.78 -15.17
CA PRO A 111 25.99 -39.69 -16.41
C PRO A 111 26.76 -38.37 -16.39
N PRO A 112 28.02 -38.35 -16.85
CA PRO A 112 28.78 -37.10 -16.92
C PRO A 112 27.92 -36.10 -17.68
N LEU A 113 27.44 -35.08 -16.98
CA LEU A 113 26.82 -33.94 -17.63
C LEU A 113 27.86 -33.44 -18.63
N PRO A 114 27.50 -33.19 -19.89
CA PRO A 114 28.42 -32.53 -20.80
C PRO A 114 28.95 -31.33 -20.04
N GLU A 115 30.27 -31.22 -19.92
CA GLU A 115 30.90 -30.03 -19.35
C GLU A 115 30.35 -28.88 -20.18
N GLU A 116 29.38 -28.16 -19.63
CA GLU A 116 29.00 -26.87 -20.15
C GLU A 116 30.26 -26.04 -19.94
N GLU A 117 31.10 -25.99 -20.98
CA GLU A 117 32.14 -25.01 -21.15
C GLU A 117 31.58 -23.70 -20.60
N ASN A 118 32.36 -22.98 -19.79
CA ASN A 118 31.97 -21.68 -19.19
C ASN A 118 31.80 -20.59 -20.27
N ILE A 119 31.10 -20.89 -21.36
CA ILE A 119 30.56 -19.93 -22.28
C ILE A 119 29.34 -19.32 -21.59
N LEU A 120 29.48 -18.04 -21.26
CA LEU A 120 28.35 -17.21 -20.87
C LEU A 120 27.18 -17.50 -21.81
N PRO A 121 25.97 -17.75 -21.27
CA PRO A 121 24.83 -18.10 -22.10
C PRO A 121 24.63 -17.00 -23.13
N LYS A 122 24.57 -17.39 -24.42
CA LYS A 122 24.35 -16.44 -25.51
C LYS A 122 23.18 -15.51 -25.16
N PRO A 123 23.29 -14.19 -25.41
CA PRO A 123 22.19 -13.27 -25.23
C PRO A 123 20.89 -13.80 -25.84
N ILE A 124 19.74 -13.58 -25.19
CA ILE A 124 18.43 -14.13 -25.59
C ILE A 124 18.16 -13.91 -27.09
N TRP A 125 18.48 -12.73 -27.62
CA TRP A 125 18.24 -12.39 -29.02
C TRP A 125 19.06 -13.22 -30.03
N GLN A 126 20.28 -13.63 -29.69
CA GLN A 126 21.10 -14.48 -30.58
C GLN A 126 20.48 -15.86 -30.72
N ARG A 127 19.91 -16.38 -29.62
CA ARG A 127 19.21 -17.66 -29.63
C ARG A 127 17.97 -17.62 -30.52
N TRP A 128 17.24 -16.50 -30.55
CA TRP A 128 16.11 -16.33 -31.46
C TRP A 128 16.53 -16.31 -32.93
N LEU A 129 17.66 -15.69 -33.28
CA LEU A 129 18.15 -15.69 -34.66
C LEU A 129 18.60 -17.08 -35.13
N ASP A 130 19.26 -17.85 -34.26
CA ASP A 130 19.70 -19.22 -34.59
C ASP A 130 18.52 -20.15 -34.95
N LEU A 131 17.31 -19.88 -34.44
CA LEU A 131 16.11 -20.69 -34.74
C LEU A 131 15.54 -20.50 -36.15
N PHE A 132 15.91 -19.41 -36.85
CA PHE A 132 15.36 -19.07 -38.17
C PHE A 132 16.38 -19.23 -39.31
N LYS A 133 17.42 -20.03 -39.08
CA LYS A 133 18.51 -20.26 -40.04
C LYS A 133 18.41 -21.61 -40.73
#